data_AF-A0A9J6C9K2-F1
#
_entry.id   AF-A0A9J6C9K2-F1
#
_cell.length_a   1.000
_cell.length_b   1.000
_cell.length_c   1.000
_cell.angle_alpha   90.00
_cell.angle_beta   90.00
_cell.angle_gamma   90.00
#
_symmetry.space_group_name_H-M   'P 1'
#
loop_
_entity.id
_entity.type
_entity.pdbx_description
1 polymer ?
#
loop_
_entity_poly.entity_id
_entity_poly.type
_entity_poly.pdbx_seq_one_letter_code
_entity_poly.pdbx_strand_id
1 'polypeptide(L)'
;MFFIQKCLFILLLVSLINLASSSTGDRSPYYQNCVSTCLKQNCQNNVQLYRKGMEEKFTDHFIDLLRLRKFDVETFENMISWNCKDECKYKCMHRTCEAFIARKWNLPQFHGKWPFVRFLGVQEPASVAFSLLNLFVHYKGLMQFRASVRHDSPFFILWHVFSIICMNAWVWSTIFHTRDFPTTELFDYVFAYSMVLASFWAMVIRIIYEKSRGMSIIVTLLCVLFFLNHFAYLSYNTNFDYSYNMKVNIITGAIGGIGWIIWCLSQIRKRTYVWKMLLFVILALASIVLEVYDFPPILWTFDSHSLWHLSSAPITILFYKFITDDCIELRREAISEEKMKLL
;
A
#
# COMPACT_ATOMS: atom_id res chain seq x y z
N MET A 1 9.59 8.04 -33.78
CA MET A 1 8.62 6.92 -33.83
C MET A 1 8.49 6.14 -32.51
N PHE A 2 9.59 5.91 -31.76
CA PHE A 2 9.57 5.23 -30.45
C PHE A 2 8.79 5.93 -29.31
N PHE A 3 8.61 7.25 -29.37
CA PHE A 3 7.92 8.02 -28.33
C PHE A 3 6.39 7.90 -28.43
N ILE A 4 5.86 7.87 -29.65
CA ILE A 4 4.42 7.75 -29.95
C ILE A 4 3.90 6.37 -29.52
N GLN A 5 4.71 5.33 -29.69
CA GLN A 5 4.36 3.94 -29.33
C GLN A 5 4.26 3.74 -27.80
N LYS A 6 5.03 4.51 -27.00
CA LYS A 6 4.93 4.50 -25.53
C LYS A 6 3.75 5.33 -25.01
N CYS A 7 3.45 6.46 -25.64
CA CYS A 7 2.27 7.26 -25.32
C CYS A 7 0.96 6.48 -25.62
N LEU A 8 0.95 5.68 -26.70
CA LEU A 8 -0.17 4.79 -27.03
C LEU A 8 -0.38 3.69 -25.97
N PHE A 9 0.69 3.17 -25.37
CA PHE A 9 0.58 2.18 -24.28
C PHE A 9 -0.02 2.79 -23.00
N ILE A 10 0.35 4.04 -22.67
CA ILE A 10 -0.22 4.77 -21.53
C ILE A 10 -1.69 5.15 -21.78
N LEU A 11 -2.03 5.58 -23.00
CA LEU A 11 -3.42 5.84 -23.41
C LEU A 11 -4.27 4.56 -23.40
N LEU A 12 -3.69 3.42 -23.78
CA LEU A 12 -4.34 2.12 -23.70
C LEU A 12 -4.63 1.73 -22.23
N LEU A 13 -3.69 1.96 -21.31
CA LEU A 13 -3.87 1.74 -19.87
C LEU A 13 -4.96 2.67 -19.26
N VAL A 14 -5.03 3.93 -19.70
CA VAL A 14 -6.08 4.88 -19.29
C VAL A 14 -7.45 4.52 -19.88
N SER A 15 -7.49 3.82 -21.01
CA SER A 15 -8.75 3.37 -21.64
C SER A 15 -9.38 2.13 -20.98
N LEU A 16 -8.65 1.46 -20.07
CA LEU A 16 -9.12 0.30 -19.30
C LEU A 16 -9.85 0.68 -18.00
N ILE A 17 -10.12 1.97 -17.78
CA ILE A 17 -10.87 2.45 -16.61
C ILE A 17 -12.34 2.03 -16.78
N ASN A 18 -12.67 0.85 -16.27
CA ASN A 18 -14.04 0.37 -16.17
C ASN A 18 -14.87 1.34 -15.33
N LEU A 19 -16.07 1.66 -15.82
CA LEU A 19 -17.10 2.30 -15.00
C LEU A 19 -17.37 1.40 -13.79
N ALA A 20 -17.34 1.99 -12.59
CA ALA A 20 -17.55 1.30 -11.32
C ALA A 20 -18.90 0.56 -11.35
N SER A 21 -18.84 -0.75 -11.59
CA SER A 21 -19.97 -1.65 -11.43
C SER A 21 -19.87 -2.25 -10.02
N SER A 22 -20.99 -2.38 -9.32
CA SER A 22 -20.99 -3.13 -8.07
C SER A 22 -20.49 -4.56 -8.32
N SER A 23 -19.69 -5.08 -7.39
CA SER A 23 -19.03 -6.36 -7.58
C SER A 23 -20.05 -7.46 -7.88
N THR A 24 -19.67 -8.41 -8.75
CA THR A 24 -20.56 -9.48 -9.20
C THR A 24 -21.17 -10.27 -8.03
N GLY A 25 -20.44 -10.40 -6.92
CA GLY A 25 -20.90 -11.08 -5.71
C GLY A 25 -22.02 -10.32 -5.01
N ASP A 26 -21.97 -8.98 -4.98
CA ASP A 26 -23.01 -8.14 -4.37
C ASP A 26 -24.33 -8.21 -5.12
N ARG A 27 -24.27 -8.47 -6.42
CA ARG A 27 -25.43 -8.65 -7.31
C ARG A 27 -25.97 -10.08 -7.32
N SER A 28 -25.27 -11.03 -6.70
CA SER A 28 -25.68 -12.43 -6.67
C SER A 28 -26.96 -12.60 -5.85
N PRO A 29 -28.02 -13.21 -6.41
CA PRO A 29 -29.22 -13.53 -5.64
C PRO A 29 -28.94 -14.46 -4.46
N TYR A 30 -27.94 -15.35 -4.58
CA TYR A 30 -27.49 -16.21 -3.48
C TYR A 30 -27.02 -15.37 -2.28
N TYR A 31 -26.19 -14.36 -2.55
CA TYR A 31 -25.64 -13.49 -1.53
C TYR A 31 -26.72 -12.63 -0.90
N GLN A 32 -27.52 -11.93 -1.71
CA GLN A 32 -28.57 -11.03 -1.22
C GLN A 32 -29.62 -11.75 -0.37
N ASN A 33 -30.09 -12.92 -0.82
CA ASN A 33 -31.08 -13.71 -0.09
C ASN A 33 -30.51 -14.26 1.21
N CYS A 34 -29.25 -14.72 1.20
CA CYS A 34 -28.57 -15.18 2.40
C CYS A 34 -28.44 -14.05 3.42
N VAL A 35 -27.94 -12.87 3.01
CA VAL A 35 -27.74 -11.73 3.91
C VAL A 35 -29.07 -11.26 4.49
N SER A 36 -30.11 -11.10 3.66
CA SER A 36 -31.45 -10.72 4.10
C SER A 36 -32.02 -11.69 5.14
N THR A 37 -31.90 -12.99 4.89
CA THR A 37 -32.35 -14.04 5.81
C THR A 37 -31.56 -14.03 7.12
N CYS A 38 -30.22 -13.95 7.04
CA CYS A 38 -29.35 -13.90 8.21
C CYS A 38 -29.67 -12.68 9.08
N LEU A 39 -29.82 -11.49 8.49
CA LEU A 39 -30.13 -10.28 9.23
C LEU A 39 -31.47 -10.38 9.97
N LYS A 40 -32.50 -10.93 9.33
CA LYS A 40 -33.82 -11.13 9.96
C LYS A 40 -33.76 -12.11 11.12
N GLN A 41 -33.08 -13.24 10.93
CA GLN A 41 -33.03 -14.31 11.94
C GLN A 41 -32.14 -13.96 13.13
N ASN A 42 -31.02 -13.29 12.87
CA ASN A 42 -29.95 -13.18 13.85
C ASN A 42 -29.75 -11.79 14.44
N CYS A 43 -30.18 -10.73 13.74
CA CYS A 43 -29.89 -9.36 14.14
C CYS A 43 -31.12 -8.56 14.62
N GLN A 44 -32.32 -9.16 14.65
CA GLN A 44 -33.56 -8.49 15.08
C GLN A 44 -33.78 -8.47 16.60
N ASN A 45 -33.10 -9.32 17.38
CA ASN A 45 -33.14 -9.34 18.84
C ASN A 45 -31.75 -9.04 19.44
N ASN A 46 -31.66 -8.01 20.29
CA ASN A 46 -30.45 -7.43 20.91
C ASN A 46 -29.18 -8.33 20.98
N VAL A 47 -28.16 -7.89 20.23
CA VAL A 47 -26.69 -7.91 20.35
C VAL A 47 -25.96 -8.94 21.25
N GLN A 48 -26.49 -9.36 22.40
CA GLN A 48 -25.74 -10.16 23.38
C GLN A 48 -25.74 -11.68 23.13
N LEU A 49 -26.66 -12.21 22.32
CA LEU A 49 -26.76 -13.66 22.09
C LEU A 49 -25.89 -14.17 20.93
N TYR A 50 -25.30 -13.29 20.12
CA TYR A 50 -24.56 -13.69 18.92
C TYR A 50 -23.14 -14.18 19.22
N ARG A 51 -22.59 -13.83 20.39
CA ARG A 51 -21.20 -14.15 20.78
C ARG A 51 -20.94 -15.65 20.96
N LYS A 52 -21.97 -16.45 21.25
CA LYS A 52 -21.85 -17.89 21.55
C LYS A 52 -21.92 -18.81 20.33
N GLY A 53 -22.11 -18.28 19.12
CA GLY A 53 -22.41 -19.09 17.93
C GLY A 53 -21.29 -19.24 16.90
N MET A 54 -20.02 -19.02 17.26
CA MET A 54 -18.90 -19.05 16.30
C MET A 54 -17.76 -20.01 16.65
N GLU A 55 -18.09 -21.18 17.18
CA GLU A 55 -17.22 -22.36 17.07
C GLU A 55 -17.80 -23.29 15.99
N GLU A 56 -17.55 -22.97 14.72
CA GLU A 56 -17.62 -23.98 13.65
C GLU A 56 -16.35 -23.98 12.83
N LYS A 57 -15.44 -24.87 13.26
CA LYS A 57 -14.53 -25.70 12.46
C LYS A 57 -13.79 -25.02 11.30
N PHE A 58 -12.89 -24.11 11.63
CA PHE A 58 -11.72 -23.88 10.76
C PHE A 58 -10.43 -23.43 11.51
N THR A 59 -10.44 -23.36 12.85
CA THR A 59 -9.25 -22.85 13.58
C THR A 59 -9.08 -23.41 15.00
N ASP A 60 -9.56 -24.63 15.27
CA ASP A 60 -9.68 -25.11 16.67
C ASP A 60 -8.30 -25.33 17.35
N HIS A 61 -7.30 -25.90 16.66
CA HIS A 61 -6.06 -26.29 17.35
C HIS A 61 -5.15 -25.11 17.77
N PHE A 62 -5.10 -24.04 16.99
CA PHE A 62 -4.21 -22.89 17.28
C PHE A 62 -4.86 -21.86 18.20
N ILE A 63 -6.19 -21.69 18.11
CA ILE A 63 -6.97 -20.88 19.06
C ILE A 63 -6.84 -21.49 20.47
N ASP A 64 -6.90 -22.82 20.59
CA ASP A 64 -6.69 -23.51 21.86
C ASP A 64 -5.27 -23.28 22.43
N LEU A 65 -4.24 -23.29 21.58
CA LEU A 65 -2.86 -22.94 21.98
C LEU A 65 -2.72 -21.49 22.46
N LEU A 66 -3.42 -20.53 21.85
CA LEU A 66 -3.41 -19.12 22.26
C LEU A 66 -4.20 -18.90 23.56
N ARG A 67 -5.33 -19.60 23.74
CA ARG A 67 -6.11 -19.64 24.99
C ARG A 67 -5.28 -20.19 26.15
N LEU A 68 -4.49 -21.24 25.91
CA LEU A 68 -3.53 -21.81 26.89
C LEU A 68 -2.44 -20.80 27.30
N ARG A 69 -2.14 -19.80 26.46
CA ARG A 69 -1.14 -18.76 26.73
C ARG A 69 -1.68 -17.51 27.44
N LYS A 70 -2.94 -17.54 27.92
CA LYS A 70 -3.67 -16.37 28.47
C LYS A 70 -3.70 -15.17 27.51
N PHE A 71 -3.69 -15.39 26.20
CA PHE A 71 -3.99 -14.32 25.27
C PHE A 71 -5.50 -14.08 25.29
N ASP A 72 -5.93 -12.88 25.66
CA ASP A 72 -7.34 -12.52 25.74
C ASP A 72 -7.90 -12.25 24.33
N VAL A 73 -8.23 -13.35 23.66
CA VAL A 73 -8.84 -13.35 22.32
C VAL A 73 -10.15 -12.53 22.31
N GLU A 74 -10.92 -12.55 23.41
CA GLU A 74 -12.20 -11.84 23.50
C GLU A 74 -12.01 -10.33 23.51
N THR A 75 -11.00 -9.81 24.20
CA THR A 75 -10.63 -8.39 24.17
C THR A 75 -10.11 -7.95 22.80
N PHE A 76 -9.34 -8.80 22.11
CA PHE A 76 -8.86 -8.48 20.76
C PHE A 76 -9.99 -8.42 19.73
N GLU A 77 -10.92 -9.38 19.76
CA GLU A 77 -12.08 -9.38 18.87
C GLU A 77 -13.05 -8.22 19.13
N ASN A 78 -13.21 -7.81 20.40
CA ASN A 78 -13.93 -6.59 20.76
C ASN A 78 -13.33 -5.35 20.11
N MET A 79 -12.00 -5.25 20.07
CA MET A 79 -11.30 -4.11 19.49
C MET A 79 -11.56 -3.98 17.98
N ILE A 80 -11.66 -5.11 17.27
CA ILE A 80 -11.91 -5.15 15.82
C ILE A 80 -13.37 -4.77 15.47
N SER A 81 -14.27 -4.74 16.46
CA SER A 81 -15.62 -4.17 16.34
C SER A 81 -16.44 -4.76 15.17
N TRP A 82 -16.50 -6.09 15.07
CA TRP A 82 -17.41 -6.78 14.15
C TRP A 82 -18.85 -6.71 14.67
N ASN A 83 -19.78 -6.23 13.86
CA ASN A 83 -21.21 -6.20 14.21
C ASN A 83 -21.98 -7.34 13.52
N CYS A 84 -23.22 -7.58 13.94
CA CYS A 84 -24.07 -8.66 13.40
C CYS A 84 -24.25 -8.59 11.87
N LYS A 85 -24.33 -7.37 11.31
CA LYS A 85 -24.44 -7.18 9.86
C LYS A 85 -23.17 -7.61 9.14
N ASP A 86 -22.01 -7.32 9.69
CA ASP A 86 -20.72 -7.73 9.12
C ASP A 86 -20.54 -9.26 9.16
N GLU A 87 -20.99 -9.89 10.24
CA GLU A 87 -20.99 -11.36 10.35
C GLU A 87 -21.91 -12.02 9.33
N CYS A 88 -23.12 -11.47 9.14
CA CYS A 88 -24.02 -11.97 8.11
C CYS A 88 -23.44 -11.80 6.71
N LYS A 89 -22.82 -10.65 6.41
CA LYS A 89 -22.12 -10.44 5.13
C LYS A 89 -21.00 -11.46 4.93
N TYR A 90 -20.15 -11.66 5.93
CA TYR A 90 -19.03 -12.59 5.86
C TYR A 90 -19.46 -14.04 5.63
N LYS A 91 -20.40 -14.55 6.44
CA LYS A 91 -20.90 -15.92 6.30
C LYS A 91 -21.57 -16.14 4.94
N CYS A 92 -22.36 -15.17 4.49
CA CYS A 92 -23.05 -15.26 3.22
C CYS A 92 -22.13 -15.11 2.00
N MET A 93 -21.05 -14.35 2.12
CA MET A 93 -19.98 -14.28 1.14
C MET A 93 -19.40 -15.68 0.93
N HIS A 94 -18.93 -16.33 2.00
CA HIS A 94 -18.32 -17.68 1.92
C HIS A 94 -19.31 -18.74 1.42
N ARG A 95 -20.57 -18.75 1.88
CA ARG A 95 -21.62 -19.64 1.34
C ARG A 95 -21.89 -19.41 -0.15
N THR A 96 -21.80 -18.16 -0.61
CA THR A 96 -21.93 -17.86 -2.03
C THR A 96 -20.72 -18.39 -2.80
N CYS A 97 -19.51 -18.24 -2.27
CA CYS A 97 -18.31 -18.80 -2.88
C CYS A 97 -18.37 -20.33 -2.99
N GLU A 98 -18.83 -21.04 -1.95
CA GLU A 98 -19.07 -22.49 -1.98
C GLU A 98 -20.05 -22.87 -3.11
N ALA A 99 -21.15 -22.14 -3.25
CA ALA A 99 -22.14 -22.37 -4.30
C ALA A 99 -21.58 -22.14 -5.72
N PHE A 100 -20.67 -21.18 -5.89
CA PHE A 100 -19.98 -20.89 -7.15
C PHE A 100 -18.96 -21.98 -7.48
N ILE A 101 -18.14 -22.40 -6.52
CA ILE A 101 -17.17 -23.49 -6.67
C ILE A 101 -17.88 -24.79 -7.05
N ALA A 102 -18.98 -25.14 -6.37
CA ALA A 102 -19.77 -26.33 -6.67
C ALA A 102 -20.32 -26.35 -8.12
N ARG A 103 -20.50 -25.18 -8.71
CA ARG A 103 -21.00 -24.99 -10.10
C ARG A 103 -19.88 -24.76 -11.11
N LYS A 104 -18.61 -24.78 -10.70
CA LYS A 104 -17.45 -24.45 -11.53
C LYS A 104 -17.55 -23.03 -12.13
N TRP A 105 -18.12 -22.09 -11.39
CA TRP A 105 -18.16 -20.67 -11.76
C TRP A 105 -16.94 -19.94 -11.20
N ASN A 106 -16.55 -18.84 -11.87
CA ASN A 106 -15.48 -17.97 -11.38
C ASN A 106 -15.89 -17.31 -10.07
N LEU A 107 -14.99 -17.30 -9.08
CA LEU A 107 -15.24 -16.62 -7.82
C LEU A 107 -15.56 -15.14 -8.07
N PRO A 108 -16.58 -14.58 -7.41
CA PRO A 108 -16.88 -13.17 -7.53
C PRO A 108 -16.22 -12.36 -6.40
N GLN A 109 -15.94 -11.09 -6.67
CA GLN A 109 -15.64 -10.09 -5.64
C GLN A 109 -16.93 -9.63 -4.93
N PHE A 110 -16.77 -9.14 -3.70
CA PHE A 110 -17.83 -8.57 -2.85
C PHE A 110 -17.32 -7.26 -2.26
N HIS A 111 -18.11 -6.18 -2.36
CA HIS A 111 -17.74 -4.84 -1.90
C HIS A 111 -16.36 -4.40 -2.42
N GLY A 112 -16.04 -4.72 -3.68
CA GLY A 112 -14.76 -4.39 -4.32
C GLY A 112 -13.58 -5.28 -3.90
N LYS A 113 -13.79 -6.32 -3.08
CA LYS A 113 -12.73 -7.15 -2.52
C LYS A 113 -12.94 -8.64 -2.80
N TRP A 114 -11.85 -9.38 -2.79
CA TRP A 114 -11.90 -10.83 -2.82
C TRP A 114 -12.32 -11.42 -1.47
N PRO A 115 -12.89 -12.66 -1.44
CA PRO A 115 -13.29 -13.30 -0.19
C PRO A 115 -12.07 -13.85 0.56
N PHE A 116 -11.79 -13.33 1.75
CA PHE A 116 -10.72 -13.80 2.64
C PHE A 116 -11.27 -14.59 3.82
N VAL A 117 -10.47 -15.53 4.35
CA VAL A 117 -10.72 -16.13 5.66
C VAL A 117 -10.07 -15.25 6.73
N ARG A 118 -10.86 -14.84 7.72
CA ARG A 118 -10.36 -14.04 8.84
C ARG A 118 -9.47 -14.89 9.76
N PHE A 119 -8.44 -14.27 10.32
CA PHE A 119 -7.59 -14.90 11.35
C PHE A 119 -7.54 -14.01 12.59
N LEU A 120 -7.97 -14.51 13.75
CA LEU A 120 -8.10 -13.71 14.98
C LEU A 120 -8.91 -12.42 14.78
N GLY A 121 -9.91 -12.44 13.90
CA GLY A 121 -10.70 -11.26 13.55
C GLY A 121 -10.06 -10.32 12.52
N VAL A 122 -8.76 -10.48 12.18
CA VAL A 122 -8.10 -9.73 11.10
C VAL A 122 -8.75 -10.07 9.76
N GLN A 123 -9.16 -9.04 9.02
CA GLN A 123 -9.86 -9.21 7.74
C GLN A 123 -8.96 -9.80 6.64
N GLU A 124 -7.74 -9.29 6.48
CA GLU A 124 -6.81 -9.67 5.41
C GLU A 124 -5.42 -10.03 6.00
N PRO A 125 -5.24 -11.25 6.55
CA PRO A 125 -4.08 -11.59 7.37
C PRO A 125 -2.73 -11.46 6.65
N ALA A 126 -2.66 -11.83 5.36
CA ALA A 126 -1.43 -11.70 4.57
C ALA A 126 -1.06 -10.23 4.33
N SER A 127 -2.01 -9.40 3.90
CA SER A 127 -1.80 -7.97 3.69
C SER A 127 -1.30 -7.30 4.97
N VAL A 128 -1.92 -7.59 6.13
CA VAL A 128 -1.47 -7.09 7.44
C VAL A 128 -0.03 -7.52 7.76
N ALA A 129 0.29 -8.81 7.61
CA ALA A 129 1.63 -9.32 7.90
C ALA A 129 2.71 -8.67 7.00
N PHE A 130 2.40 -8.49 5.71
CA PHE A 130 3.32 -7.92 4.75
C PHE A 130 3.43 -6.39 4.84
N SER A 131 2.36 -5.68 5.23
CA SER A 131 2.44 -4.26 5.61
C SER A 131 3.35 -4.06 6.83
N LEU A 132 3.22 -4.90 7.86
CA LEU A 132 4.10 -4.88 9.04
C LEU A 132 5.55 -5.20 8.67
N LEU A 133 5.77 -6.12 7.73
CA LEU A 133 7.11 -6.41 7.21
C LEU A 133 7.72 -5.17 6.53
N ASN A 134 6.95 -4.46 5.70
CA ASN A 134 7.41 -3.21 5.09
C ASN A 134 7.71 -2.13 6.13
N LEU A 135 6.83 -1.94 7.12
CA LEU A 135 7.06 -1.03 8.25
C LEU A 135 8.36 -1.35 8.97
N PHE A 136 8.61 -2.64 9.25
CA PHE A 136 9.85 -3.10 9.87
C PHE A 136 11.08 -2.82 9.01
N VAL A 137 11.02 -3.07 7.70
CA VAL A 137 12.14 -2.79 6.77
C VAL A 137 12.43 -1.30 6.71
N HIS A 138 11.42 -0.43 6.64
CA HIS A 138 11.61 1.02 6.70
C HIS A 138 12.22 1.48 8.02
N TYR A 139 11.73 0.97 9.14
CA TYR A 139 12.27 1.26 10.47
C TYR A 139 13.75 0.87 10.58
N LYS A 140 14.08 -0.38 10.23
CA LYS A 140 15.47 -0.88 10.25
C LYS A 140 16.36 -0.14 9.27
N GLY A 141 15.87 0.12 8.06
CA GLY A 141 16.58 0.89 7.04
C GLY A 141 16.91 2.30 7.52
N LEU A 142 15.97 2.99 8.17
CA LEU A 142 16.20 4.32 8.73
C LEU A 142 17.21 4.28 9.88
N MET A 143 17.19 3.25 10.75
CA MET A 143 18.21 3.08 11.78
C MET A 143 19.61 2.89 11.18
N GLN A 144 19.73 2.04 10.17
CA GLN A 144 21.00 1.80 9.47
C GLN A 144 21.50 3.06 8.76
N PHE A 145 20.60 3.81 8.12
CA PHE A 145 20.91 5.10 7.50
C PHE A 145 21.46 6.10 8.52
N ARG A 146 20.78 6.25 9.66
CA ARG A 146 21.23 7.13 10.76
C ARG A 146 22.58 6.74 11.34
N ALA A 147 22.87 5.45 11.42
CA ALA A 147 24.16 4.96 11.90
C ALA A 147 25.31 5.20 10.90
N SER A 148 25.00 5.25 9.60
CA SER A 148 26.02 5.30 8.53
C SER A 148 26.25 6.71 7.97
N VAL A 149 25.24 7.59 8.04
CA VAL A 149 25.26 8.91 7.40
C VAL A 149 25.30 10.00 8.45
N ARG A 150 26.22 10.95 8.29
CA ARG A 150 26.30 12.12 9.17
C ARG A 150 25.12 13.08 8.94
N HIS A 151 24.71 13.76 10.00
CA HIS A 151 23.59 14.72 9.98
C HIS A 151 23.79 15.89 9.01
N ASP A 152 25.04 16.28 8.74
CA ASP A 152 25.41 17.36 7.83
C ASP A 152 25.62 16.89 6.38
N SER A 153 25.31 15.63 6.07
CA SER A 153 25.31 15.14 4.69
C SER A 153 24.13 15.72 3.88
N PRO A 154 24.32 16.00 2.58
CA PRO A 154 23.22 16.35 1.69
C PRO A 154 22.10 15.31 1.73
N PHE A 155 20.85 15.77 1.67
CA PHE A 155 19.62 14.95 1.72
C PHE A 155 19.38 14.14 3.00
N PHE A 156 20.18 14.31 4.07
CA PHE A 156 19.92 13.62 5.34
C PHE A 156 18.48 13.82 5.82
N ILE A 157 18.00 15.07 5.87
CA ILE A 157 16.63 15.41 6.28
C ILE A 157 15.60 14.90 5.26
N LEU A 158 15.89 15.03 3.97
CA LEU A 158 14.97 14.58 2.90
C LEU A 158 14.63 13.10 3.04
N TRP A 159 15.65 12.26 3.24
CA TRP A 159 15.47 10.81 3.38
C TRP A 159 14.85 10.41 4.72
N HIS A 160 15.04 11.22 5.77
CA HIS A 160 14.32 11.05 7.03
C HIS A 160 12.82 11.28 6.85
N VAL A 161 12.45 12.40 6.22
CA VAL A 161 11.05 12.74 5.94
C VAL A 161 10.42 11.68 5.05
N PHE A 162 11.08 11.28 3.97
CA PHE A 162 10.62 10.20 3.09
C PHE A 162 10.35 8.90 3.88
N SER A 163 11.29 8.49 4.74
CA SER A 163 11.14 7.28 5.54
C SER A 163 9.96 7.35 6.51
N ILE A 164 9.72 8.51 7.14
CA ILE A 164 8.58 8.72 8.04
C ILE A 164 7.25 8.63 7.28
N ILE A 165 7.19 9.22 6.08
CA ILE A 165 6.02 9.14 5.19
C ILE A 165 5.70 7.67 4.86
N CYS A 166 6.71 6.89 4.44
CA CYS A 166 6.53 5.48 4.15
C CYS A 166 6.09 4.67 5.38
N MET A 167 6.71 4.87 6.54
CA MET A 167 6.29 4.19 7.78
C MET A 167 4.84 4.52 8.13
N ASN A 168 4.42 5.78 8.00
CA ASN A 168 3.02 6.18 8.25
C ASN A 168 2.05 5.49 7.28
N ALA A 169 2.39 5.40 5.99
CA ALA A 169 1.57 4.69 5.00
C ALA A 169 1.41 3.21 5.35
N TRP A 170 2.48 2.50 5.70
CA TRP A 170 2.40 1.09 6.08
C TRP A 170 1.65 0.86 7.40
N VAL A 171 1.67 1.82 8.33
CA VAL A 171 0.81 1.79 9.52
C VAL A 171 -0.66 1.85 9.13
N TRP A 172 -1.06 2.81 8.29
CA TRP A 172 -2.45 2.93 7.85
C TRP A 172 -2.90 1.73 7.01
N SER A 173 -2.03 1.18 6.20
CA SER A 173 -2.28 -0.05 5.46
C SER A 173 -2.51 -1.25 6.38
N THR A 174 -1.66 -1.38 7.42
CA THR A 174 -1.86 -2.41 8.46
C THR A 174 -3.23 -2.25 9.16
N ILE A 175 -3.62 -1.02 9.49
CA ILE A 175 -4.90 -0.74 10.15
C ILE A 175 -6.08 -1.08 9.24
N PHE A 176 -6.05 -0.63 7.98
CA PHE A 176 -7.10 -0.87 7.00
C PHE A 176 -7.30 -2.36 6.69
N HIS A 177 -6.23 -3.10 6.43
CA HIS A 177 -6.31 -4.54 6.16
C HIS A 177 -6.66 -5.36 7.41
N THR A 178 -6.45 -4.80 8.61
CA THR A 178 -6.95 -5.39 9.85
C THR A 178 -8.47 -5.27 9.92
N ARG A 179 -8.96 -4.04 9.72
CA ARG A 179 -10.38 -3.73 9.79
C ARG A 179 -10.73 -2.57 8.88
N ASP A 180 -11.62 -2.86 7.94
CA ASP A 180 -12.07 -1.88 6.96
C ASP A 180 -13.21 -1.00 7.51
N PHE A 181 -12.93 0.30 7.63
CA PHE A 181 -13.88 1.40 7.83
C PHE A 181 -13.62 2.51 6.80
N PRO A 182 -14.62 3.36 6.48
CA PRO A 182 -14.44 4.47 5.55
C PRO A 182 -13.26 5.40 5.87
N THR A 183 -12.96 5.59 7.16
CA THR A 183 -11.83 6.41 7.60
C THR A 183 -10.48 5.72 7.40
N THR A 184 -10.39 4.42 7.70
CA THR A 184 -9.16 3.64 7.51
C THR A 184 -8.88 3.45 6.03
N GLU A 185 -9.93 3.27 5.22
CA GLU A 185 -9.86 3.24 3.76
C GLU A 185 -9.30 4.55 3.20
N LEU A 186 -9.89 5.68 3.58
CA LEU A 186 -9.39 7.00 3.18
C LEU A 186 -7.90 7.16 3.50
N PHE A 187 -7.49 6.81 4.71
CA PHE A 187 -6.09 6.98 5.13
C PHE A 187 -5.13 6.02 4.43
N ASP A 188 -5.50 4.75 4.22
CA ASP A 188 -4.65 3.83 3.47
C ASP A 188 -4.35 4.37 2.07
N TYR A 189 -5.38 4.75 1.32
CA TYR A 189 -5.19 5.29 -0.03
C TYR A 189 -4.44 6.63 -0.07
N VAL A 190 -4.76 7.57 0.82
CA VAL A 190 -4.10 8.89 0.87
C VAL A 190 -2.63 8.73 1.22
N PHE A 191 -2.31 7.91 2.22
CA PHE A 191 -0.93 7.76 2.65
C PHE A 191 -0.13 6.84 1.72
N ALA A 192 -0.76 5.91 1.02
CA ALA A 192 -0.16 5.25 -0.13
C ALA A 192 0.24 6.28 -1.21
N TYR A 193 -0.65 7.21 -1.56
CA TYR A 193 -0.31 8.30 -2.49
C TYR A 193 0.82 9.19 -1.96
N SER A 194 0.86 9.46 -0.65
CA SER A 194 1.94 10.25 -0.05
C SER A 194 3.33 9.65 -0.29
N MET A 195 3.47 8.33 -0.35
CA MET A 195 4.73 7.66 -0.71
C MET A 195 5.11 7.92 -2.18
N VAL A 196 4.14 7.81 -3.08
CA VAL A 196 4.33 8.05 -4.52
C VAL A 196 4.77 9.50 -4.76
N LEU A 197 4.06 10.45 -4.13
CA LEU A 197 4.37 11.87 -4.22
C LEU A 197 5.72 12.21 -3.56
N ALA A 198 6.06 11.59 -2.43
CA ALA A 198 7.36 11.77 -1.78
C ALA A 198 8.50 11.25 -2.66
N SER A 199 8.30 10.15 -3.40
CA SER A 199 9.29 9.63 -4.35
C SER A 199 9.48 10.58 -5.55
N PHE A 200 8.38 11.11 -6.09
CA PHE A 200 8.43 12.14 -7.13
C PHE A 200 9.14 13.41 -6.64
N TRP A 201 8.80 13.89 -5.45
CA TRP A 201 9.45 15.04 -4.81
C TRP A 201 10.95 14.79 -4.64
N ALA A 202 11.35 13.67 -4.05
CA ALA A 202 12.75 13.30 -3.86
C ALA A 202 13.53 13.24 -5.18
N MET A 203 12.92 12.69 -6.23
CA MET A 203 13.48 12.65 -7.59
C MET A 203 13.77 14.04 -8.13
N VAL A 204 12.78 14.95 -8.09
CA VAL A 204 12.93 16.31 -8.61
C VAL A 204 14.00 17.06 -7.82
N ILE A 205 13.96 16.99 -6.49
CA ILE A 205 14.96 17.59 -5.60
C ILE A 205 16.36 17.07 -5.92
N ARG A 206 16.50 15.76 -6.15
CA ARG A 206 17.79 15.14 -6.49
C ARG A 206 18.34 15.61 -7.84
N ILE A 207 17.48 15.87 -8.82
CA ILE A 207 17.84 16.38 -10.16
C ILE A 207 18.28 17.85 -10.11
N ILE A 208 17.62 18.68 -9.29
CA ILE A 208 17.89 20.13 -9.24
C ILE A 208 18.88 20.55 -8.15
N TYR A 209 19.43 19.58 -7.41
CA TYR A 209 20.31 19.76 -6.24
C TYR A 209 21.36 20.86 -6.40
N GLU A 210 22.12 20.82 -7.50
CA GLU A 210 23.24 21.73 -7.76
C GLU A 210 22.80 23.04 -8.43
N LYS A 211 21.52 23.18 -8.81
CA LYS A 211 21.04 24.30 -9.62
C LYS A 211 20.49 25.45 -8.78
N SER A 212 19.57 25.19 -7.86
CA SER A 212 18.93 26.26 -7.07
C SER A 212 18.21 25.74 -5.82
N ARG A 213 18.57 26.31 -4.66
CA ARG A 213 17.86 26.10 -3.39
C ARG A 213 16.43 26.68 -3.43
N GLY A 214 16.23 27.82 -4.09
CA GLY A 214 14.90 28.44 -4.22
C GLY A 214 13.92 27.54 -4.98
N MET A 215 14.38 26.91 -6.07
CA MET A 215 13.56 25.94 -6.81
C MET A 215 13.19 24.72 -5.98
N SER A 216 14.10 24.26 -5.11
CA SER A 216 13.82 23.14 -4.19
C SER A 216 12.70 23.47 -3.19
N ILE A 217 12.68 24.71 -2.68
CA ILE A 217 11.61 25.19 -1.80
C ILE A 217 10.28 25.25 -2.56
N ILE A 218 10.27 25.83 -3.76
CA ILE A 218 9.05 25.95 -4.58
C ILE A 218 8.47 24.57 -4.90
N VAL A 219 9.30 23.63 -5.36
CA VAL A 219 8.87 22.24 -5.65
C VAL A 219 8.29 21.58 -4.39
N THR A 220 8.95 21.75 -3.24
CA THR A 220 8.45 21.19 -1.97
C THR A 220 7.09 21.77 -1.60
N LEU A 221 6.91 23.09 -1.69
CA LEU A 221 5.64 23.76 -1.42
C LEU A 221 4.55 23.27 -2.36
N LEU A 222 4.84 23.16 -3.67
CA LEU A 222 3.88 22.65 -4.65
C LEU A 222 3.43 21.21 -4.34
N CYS A 223 4.36 20.33 -3.96
CA CYS A 223 4.02 18.96 -3.57
C CYS A 223 3.16 18.92 -2.31
N VAL A 224 3.50 19.70 -1.28
CA VAL A 224 2.72 19.76 -0.04
C VAL A 224 1.31 20.30 -0.30
N LEU A 225 1.19 21.40 -1.05
CA LEU A 225 -0.10 21.99 -1.39
C LEU A 225 -0.95 21.03 -2.23
N PHE A 226 -0.34 20.32 -3.18
CA PHE A 226 -1.02 19.29 -3.96
C PHE A 226 -1.56 18.17 -3.05
N PHE A 227 -0.73 17.68 -2.13
CA PHE A 227 -1.14 16.64 -1.18
C PHE A 227 -2.31 17.07 -0.30
N LEU A 228 -2.25 18.29 0.25
CA LEU A 228 -3.33 18.82 1.10
C LEU A 228 -4.63 18.97 0.31
N ASN A 229 -4.57 19.45 -0.93
CA ASN A 229 -5.73 19.54 -1.80
C ASN A 229 -6.29 18.15 -2.17
N HIS A 230 -5.42 17.20 -2.48
CA HIS A 230 -5.79 15.81 -2.77
C HIS A 230 -6.48 15.15 -1.56
N PHE A 231 -5.93 15.34 -0.36
CA PHE A 231 -6.52 14.87 0.89
C PHE A 231 -7.89 15.50 1.15
N ALA A 232 -8.00 16.82 1.00
CA ALA A 232 -9.27 17.54 1.18
C ALA A 232 -10.34 17.06 0.19
N TYR A 233 -9.97 16.85 -1.07
CA TYR A 233 -10.87 16.33 -2.10
C TYR A 233 -11.41 14.93 -1.75
N LEU A 234 -10.53 13.99 -1.38
CA LEU A 234 -10.93 12.63 -1.01
C LEU A 234 -11.70 12.57 0.30
N SER A 235 -11.46 13.51 1.22
CA SER A 235 -12.17 13.58 2.51
C SER A 235 -13.58 14.16 2.40
N TYR A 236 -13.84 15.01 1.41
CA TYR A 236 -15.12 15.73 1.28
C TYR A 236 -16.22 14.87 0.64
N ASN A 237 -15.85 13.96 -0.27
CA ASN A 237 -16.85 13.15 -0.98
C ASN A 237 -17.42 12.05 -0.07
N THR A 238 -18.74 11.95 -0.02
CA THR A 238 -19.45 10.91 0.74
C THR A 238 -19.15 9.49 0.25
N ASN A 239 -18.76 9.37 -1.02
CA ASN A 239 -18.24 8.14 -1.63
C ASN A 239 -16.80 8.39 -2.08
N PHE A 240 -15.89 7.50 -1.68
CA PHE A 240 -14.49 7.59 -2.06
C PHE A 240 -14.32 7.48 -3.59
N ASP A 241 -13.67 8.47 -4.23
CA ASP A 241 -13.43 8.46 -5.68
C ASP A 241 -12.15 7.68 -6.03
N TYR A 242 -12.28 6.35 -6.11
CA TYR A 242 -11.19 5.46 -6.50
C TYR A 242 -10.63 5.79 -7.89
N SER A 243 -11.48 6.22 -8.83
CA SER A 243 -11.06 6.51 -10.20
C SER A 243 -10.13 7.72 -10.24
N TYR A 244 -10.46 8.78 -9.51
CA TYR A 244 -9.58 9.93 -9.34
C TYR A 244 -8.29 9.54 -8.63
N ASN A 245 -8.40 8.84 -7.49
CA ASN A 245 -7.23 8.45 -6.70
C ASN A 245 -6.23 7.62 -7.52
N MET A 246 -6.73 6.63 -8.27
CA MET A 246 -5.89 5.79 -9.13
C MET A 246 -5.27 6.58 -10.28
N LYS A 247 -6.01 7.48 -10.94
CA LYS A 247 -5.44 8.34 -11.98
C LYS A 247 -4.28 9.18 -11.44
N VAL A 248 -4.45 9.81 -10.28
CA VAL A 248 -3.42 10.64 -9.65
C VAL A 248 -2.19 9.81 -9.28
N ASN A 249 -2.38 8.64 -8.64
CA ASN A 249 -1.30 7.71 -8.31
C ASN A 249 -0.52 7.25 -9.56
N ILE A 250 -1.22 6.80 -10.60
CA ILE A 250 -0.60 6.30 -11.84
C ILE A 250 0.18 7.41 -12.54
N ILE A 251 -0.39 8.61 -12.67
CA ILE A 251 0.27 9.73 -13.35
C ILE A 251 1.51 10.17 -12.57
N THR A 252 1.39 10.44 -11.26
CA THR A 252 2.53 10.85 -10.43
C THR A 252 3.59 9.75 -10.39
N GLY A 253 3.19 8.49 -10.24
CA GLY A 253 4.08 7.33 -10.21
C GLY A 253 4.82 7.12 -11.54
N ALA A 254 4.14 7.26 -12.68
CA ALA A 254 4.76 7.13 -13.99
C ALA A 254 5.80 8.24 -14.25
N ILE A 255 5.46 9.50 -13.97
CA ILE A 255 6.39 10.63 -14.08
C ILE A 255 7.58 10.42 -13.12
N GLY A 256 7.30 10.02 -11.89
CA GLY A 256 8.29 9.67 -10.85
C GLY A 256 9.28 8.61 -11.33
N GLY A 257 8.77 7.46 -11.76
CA GLY A 257 9.57 6.32 -12.21
C GLY A 257 10.38 6.62 -13.46
N ILE A 258 9.79 7.27 -14.46
CA ILE A 258 10.52 7.68 -15.68
C ILE A 258 11.63 8.68 -15.32
N GLY A 259 11.34 9.66 -14.46
CA GLY A 259 12.32 10.63 -13.99
C GLY A 259 13.50 9.98 -13.29
N TRP A 260 13.25 9.03 -12.38
CA TRP A 260 14.31 8.26 -11.73
C TRP A 260 15.14 7.43 -12.72
N ILE A 261 14.52 6.76 -13.68
CA ILE A 261 15.23 5.97 -14.70
C ILE A 261 16.14 6.89 -15.52
N ILE A 262 15.63 8.02 -16.02
CA ILE A 262 16.41 9.00 -16.78
C ILE A 262 17.60 9.50 -15.96
N TRP A 263 17.37 9.87 -14.69
CA TRP A 263 18.42 10.31 -13.80
C TRP A 263 19.47 9.21 -13.60
N CYS A 264 19.05 7.97 -13.30
CA CYS A 264 19.96 6.84 -13.10
C CYS A 264 20.84 6.59 -14.33
N LEU A 265 20.25 6.55 -15.53
CA LEU A 265 20.99 6.35 -16.78
C LEU A 265 21.99 7.48 -17.05
N SER A 266 21.65 8.72 -16.67
CA SER A 266 22.57 9.86 -16.80
C SER A 266 23.76 9.79 -15.83
N GLN A 267 23.60 9.13 -14.68
CA GLN A 267 24.60 9.07 -13.61
C GLN A 267 25.38 7.75 -13.55
N ILE A 268 24.97 6.73 -14.30
CA ILE A 268 25.54 5.36 -14.16
C ILE A 268 27.04 5.28 -14.42
N ARG A 269 27.58 6.18 -15.26
CA ARG A 269 29.03 6.27 -15.52
C ARG A 269 29.79 7.11 -14.48
N LYS A 270 29.09 7.97 -13.74
CA LYS A 270 29.67 8.90 -12.76
C LYS A 270 29.64 8.35 -11.34
N ARG A 271 28.58 7.63 -10.97
CA ARG A 271 28.29 7.19 -9.60
C ARG A 271 28.04 5.69 -9.59
N THR A 272 28.92 4.93 -8.94
CA THR A 272 28.93 3.45 -8.98
C THR A 272 27.78 2.79 -8.23
N TYR A 273 27.10 3.49 -7.32
CA TYR A 273 25.96 2.96 -6.55
C TYR A 273 24.60 3.11 -7.24
N VAL A 274 24.52 3.84 -8.36
CA VAL A 274 23.26 4.20 -9.03
C VAL A 274 22.48 2.99 -9.52
N TRP A 275 23.15 1.87 -9.82
CA TRP A 275 22.47 0.61 -10.20
C TRP A 275 21.48 0.14 -9.14
N LYS A 276 21.71 0.44 -7.84
CA LYS A 276 20.80 0.07 -6.75
C LYS A 276 19.45 0.76 -6.91
N MET A 277 19.44 2.04 -7.26
CA MET A 277 18.21 2.79 -7.51
C MET A 277 17.54 2.35 -8.81
N LEU A 278 18.33 2.11 -9.87
CA LEU A 278 17.78 1.62 -11.13
C LEU A 278 17.08 0.26 -10.94
N LEU A 279 17.73 -0.67 -10.23
CA LEU A 279 17.15 -1.96 -9.90
C LEU A 279 15.92 -1.81 -9.00
N PHE A 280 15.97 -0.94 -7.98
CA PHE A 280 14.82 -0.63 -7.14
C PHE A 280 13.61 -0.17 -7.98
N VAL A 281 13.80 0.80 -8.88
CA VAL A 281 12.70 1.32 -9.70
C VAL A 281 12.16 0.26 -10.67
N ILE A 282 13.03 -0.53 -11.30
CA ILE A 282 12.61 -1.63 -12.18
C ILE A 282 11.78 -2.66 -11.42
N LEU A 283 12.24 -3.08 -10.23
CA LEU A 283 11.53 -4.05 -9.41
C LEU A 283 10.22 -3.49 -8.87
N ALA A 284 10.19 -2.21 -8.47
CA ALA A 284 8.97 -1.54 -8.03
C ALA A 284 7.94 -1.38 -9.17
N LEU A 285 8.39 -1.12 -10.41
CA LEU A 285 7.50 -1.12 -11.57
C LEU A 285 7.01 -2.53 -11.92
N ALA A 286 7.87 -3.54 -11.77
CA ALA A 286 7.49 -4.93 -11.97
C ALA A 286 6.48 -5.40 -10.92
N SER A 287 6.59 -4.96 -9.66
CA SER A 287 5.62 -5.34 -8.62
C SER A 287 4.23 -4.77 -8.88
N ILE A 288 4.10 -3.58 -9.49
CA ILE A 288 2.79 -3.01 -9.88
C ILE A 288 2.00 -3.96 -10.82
N VAL A 289 2.67 -4.85 -11.55
CA VAL A 289 1.96 -5.87 -12.36
C VAL A 289 1.08 -6.77 -11.49
N LEU A 290 1.47 -7.05 -10.24
CA LEU A 290 0.66 -7.82 -9.29
C LEU A 290 -0.63 -7.07 -8.96
N GLU A 291 -0.56 -5.75 -8.75
CA GLU A 291 -1.73 -4.91 -8.50
C GLU A 291 -2.72 -4.92 -9.68
N VAL A 292 -2.21 -4.98 -10.92
CA VAL A 292 -3.05 -4.94 -12.13
C VAL A 292 -3.65 -6.30 -12.47
N TYR A 293 -2.99 -7.40 -12.13
CA TYR A 293 -3.47 -8.74 -12.50
C TYR A 293 -4.71 -9.18 -11.68
N ASP A 294 -4.90 -8.65 -10.48
CA ASP A 294 -6.11 -8.80 -9.64
C ASP A 294 -6.71 -10.23 -9.59
N PHE A 295 -5.97 -11.17 -8.99
CA PHE A 295 -6.38 -12.58 -8.90
C PHE A 295 -7.00 -12.95 -7.53
N PRO A 296 -7.93 -13.94 -7.47
CA PRO A 296 -8.56 -14.38 -6.23
C PRO A 296 -7.60 -15.07 -5.25
N PRO A 297 -7.81 -14.94 -3.94
CA PRO A 297 -6.87 -15.37 -2.93
C PRO A 297 -6.60 -16.87 -2.98
N ILE A 298 -5.32 -17.21 -3.10
CA ILE A 298 -4.79 -18.55 -2.90
C ILE A 298 -4.89 -18.86 -1.41
N LEU A 299 -5.42 -20.05 -1.08
CA LEU A 299 -5.67 -20.48 0.30
C LEU A 299 -6.56 -19.48 1.10
N TRP A 300 -7.44 -18.74 0.42
CA TRP A 300 -8.30 -17.71 1.03
C TRP A 300 -7.56 -16.62 1.80
N THR A 301 -6.25 -16.47 1.54
CA THR A 301 -5.36 -15.61 2.33
C THR A 301 -4.43 -14.78 1.45
N PHE A 302 -3.87 -15.35 0.38
CA PHE A 302 -2.86 -14.70 -0.47
C PHE A 302 -3.45 -14.31 -1.82
N ASP A 303 -3.85 -13.07 -1.97
CA ASP A 303 -4.26 -12.47 -3.24
C ASP A 303 -3.11 -11.72 -3.93
N SER A 304 -3.41 -11.15 -5.11
CA SER A 304 -2.45 -10.36 -5.86
C SER A 304 -1.93 -9.13 -5.11
N HIS A 305 -2.81 -8.47 -4.35
CA HIS A 305 -2.47 -7.29 -3.57
C HIS A 305 -1.50 -7.64 -2.44
N SER A 306 -1.80 -8.64 -1.61
CA SER A 306 -0.87 -9.08 -0.56
C SER A 306 0.49 -9.52 -1.12
N LEU A 307 0.56 -10.11 -2.31
CA LEU A 307 1.85 -10.40 -2.95
C LEU A 307 2.60 -9.12 -3.39
N TRP A 308 1.89 -8.06 -3.80
CA TRP A 308 2.50 -6.75 -4.01
C TRP A 308 3.14 -6.23 -2.71
N HIS A 309 2.43 -6.29 -1.58
CA HIS A 309 2.99 -5.96 -0.25
C HIS A 309 4.23 -6.80 0.09
N LEU A 310 4.18 -8.12 -0.15
CA LEU A 310 5.32 -8.99 0.11
C LEU A 310 6.54 -8.60 -0.75
N SER A 311 6.31 -8.28 -2.01
CA SER A 311 7.39 -7.94 -2.95
C SER A 311 8.06 -6.60 -2.64
N SER A 312 7.33 -5.61 -2.13
CA SER A 312 7.87 -4.27 -1.83
C SER A 312 8.87 -4.27 -0.67
N ALA A 313 8.74 -5.19 0.29
CA ALA A 313 9.62 -5.28 1.45
C ALA A 313 11.11 -5.52 1.10
N PRO A 314 11.49 -6.59 0.36
CA PRO A 314 12.89 -6.80 -0.03
C PRO A 314 13.38 -5.74 -1.01
N ILE A 315 12.51 -5.19 -1.87
CA ILE A 315 12.85 -4.10 -2.79
C ILE A 315 13.29 -2.86 -2.00
N THR A 316 12.62 -2.54 -0.90
CA THR A 316 12.92 -1.39 -0.05
C THR A 316 14.33 -1.43 0.55
N ILE A 317 14.91 -2.62 0.76
CA ILE A 317 16.30 -2.77 1.23
C ILE A 317 17.29 -2.15 0.23
N LEU A 318 17.05 -2.33 -1.08
CA LEU A 318 17.88 -1.73 -2.13
C LEU A 318 17.82 -0.20 -2.09
N PHE A 319 16.64 0.36 -1.82
CA PHE A 319 16.45 1.81 -1.68
C PHE A 319 17.28 2.39 -0.53
N TYR A 320 17.24 1.78 0.66
CA TYR A 320 18.05 2.25 1.79
C TYR A 320 19.56 2.15 1.53
N LYS A 321 20.00 1.11 0.81
CA LYS A 321 21.40 1.01 0.38
C LYS A 321 21.78 2.11 -0.60
N PHE A 322 20.89 2.48 -1.53
CA PHE A 322 21.11 3.58 -2.46
C PHE A 322 21.23 4.93 -1.74
N ILE A 323 20.24 5.31 -0.92
CA ILE A 323 20.22 6.63 -0.28
C ILE A 323 21.39 6.81 0.69
N THR A 324 21.86 5.72 1.33
CA THR A 324 23.03 5.74 2.21
C THR A 324 24.29 6.09 1.42
N ASP A 325 24.55 5.37 0.32
CA ASP A 325 25.71 5.63 -0.53
C ASP A 325 25.64 7.02 -1.20
N ASP A 326 24.45 7.44 -1.63
CA ASP A 326 24.24 8.74 -2.28
C ASP A 326 24.62 9.88 -1.32
N CYS A 327 24.16 9.84 -0.07
CA CYS A 327 24.53 10.84 0.93
C CYS A 327 26.02 10.84 1.27
N ILE A 328 26.64 9.66 1.37
CA ILE A 328 28.08 9.53 1.67
C ILE A 328 28.92 10.11 0.53
N GLU A 329 28.59 9.78 -0.72
CA GLU A 329 29.34 10.27 -1.88
C GLU A 329 29.16 11.77 -2.08
N LEU A 330 27.92 12.27 -2.00
CA LEU A 330 27.64 13.71 -2.12
C LEU A 330 28.38 14.54 -1.05
N ARG A 331 28.51 13.99 0.16
CA ARG A 331 29.30 14.62 1.21
C ARG A 331 30.79 14.64 0.86
N ARG A 332 31.32 13.54 0.33
CA ARG A 332 32.74 13.46 -0.08
C ARG A 332 33.04 14.47 -1.19
N GLU A 333 32.15 14.58 -2.17
CA GLU A 333 32.21 15.56 -3.25
C GLU A 333 32.24 16.99 -2.68
N ALA A 334 31.29 17.35 -1.80
CA ALA A 334 31.22 18.67 -1.19
C ALA A 334 32.48 19.07 -0.39
N ILE A 335 33.04 18.14 0.40
CA ILE A 335 34.28 18.38 1.16
C ILE A 335 35.47 18.57 0.20
N SER A 336 35.52 17.82 -0.89
CA SER A 336 36.61 17.91 -1.87
C SER A 336 36.58 19.25 -2.62
N GLU A 337 35.40 19.72 -2.98
CA GLU A 337 35.20 21.05 -3.59
C GLU A 337 35.58 22.19 -2.63
N GLU A 338 35.23 22.08 -1.35
CA GLU A 338 35.60 23.07 -0.33
C GLU A 338 37.12 23.15 -0.17
N LYS A 339 37.81 22.02 -0.09
CA LYS A 339 39.28 21.96 -0.04
C LYS A 339 39.93 22.58 -1.28
N MET A 340 39.38 22.32 -2.46
CA MET A 340 39.87 22.93 -3.70
C MET A 340 39.68 24.45 -3.76
N LYS A 341 38.70 25.02 -3.06
CA LYS A 341 38.49 26.48 -3.01
C LYS A 341 39.40 27.19 -2.01
N LEU A 342 39.99 26.43 -1.07
CA LEU A 342 40.91 26.93 -0.05
C LEU A 342 42.38 26.86 -0.48
N LEU A 343 42.67 26.13 -1.56
CA LEU A 343 43.94 26.11 -2.28
C LEU A 343 43.90 27.13 -3.42
#